data_AF-A0A0Q8NBI3-F1
#
_entry.id   AF-A0A0Q8NBI3-F1
#
_cell.length_a   1.000
_cell.length_b   1.000
_cell.length_c   1.000
_cell.angle_alpha   90.00
_cell.angle_beta   90.00
_cell.angle_gamma   90.00
#
_symmetry.space_group_name_H-M   'P 1'
#
loop_
_entity.id
_entity.type
_entity.pdbx_description
1 polymer ?
#
loop_
_entity_poly.entity_id
_entity_poly.type
_entity_poly.pdbx_seq_one_letter_code
_entity_poly.pdbx_strand_id
1 'polypeptide(L)'
;MTSAQALFPNASDLCDADVSNIIKISGQFTASEGCSNAGTYTNTWTVKDDCGNISDTFTQIITIQDTTAPTWTTQAGSLNQTIECSNQEALTSAQALFPTASDLCDADVSNIIKISGQFTASEGCANAGTYTNTWTVKDDCGNISDTFTQIIYCSNLGNAGRFFKPDY
;
A
#
# COMPACT_ATOMS: atom_id res chain seq x y z
N MET A 1 15.85 6.70 12.15
CA MET A 1 15.47 6.51 13.57
C MET A 1 16.56 7.00 14.53
N THR A 2 17.80 6.50 14.45
CA THR A 2 18.90 6.89 15.37
C THR A 2 19.29 8.37 15.30
N SER A 3 19.13 9.03 14.16
CA SER A 3 19.48 10.43 13.97
C SER A 3 18.55 11.42 14.70
N ALA A 4 17.23 11.22 14.63
CA ALA A 4 16.26 12.11 15.29
C ALA A 4 16.33 12.01 16.82
N GLN A 5 16.54 10.80 17.34
CA GLN A 5 16.74 10.56 18.77
C GLN A 5 18.07 11.16 19.28
N ALA A 6 19.03 11.45 18.40
CA ALA A 6 20.31 12.07 18.75
C ALA A 6 20.29 13.60 18.69
N LEU A 7 19.16 14.23 18.37
CA LEU A 7 19.02 15.69 18.42
C LEU A 7 18.85 16.16 19.86
N PHE A 8 19.67 17.12 20.27
CA PHE A 8 19.64 17.76 21.59
C PHE A 8 19.05 19.17 21.49
N PRO A 9 18.27 19.62 22.48
CA PRO A 9 17.88 21.02 22.58
C PRO A 9 19.10 21.88 22.94
N ASN A 10 19.06 23.15 22.54
CA ASN A 10 20.02 24.14 23.02
C ASN A 10 19.47 24.77 24.30
N ALA A 11 20.31 24.86 25.33
CA ALA A 11 20.00 25.51 26.58
C ALA A 11 21.02 26.63 26.85
N SER A 12 20.61 27.68 27.54
CA SER A 12 21.45 28.82 27.89
C SER A 12 21.01 29.41 29.23
N ASP A 13 21.97 29.85 30.03
CA ASP A 13 21.75 30.61 31.26
C ASP A 13 22.64 31.87 31.21
N LEU A 14 22.13 32.98 31.73
CA LEU A 14 22.85 34.25 31.82
C LEU A 14 23.90 34.23 32.94
N CYS A 15 23.69 33.42 33.99
CA CYS A 15 24.61 33.32 35.13
C CYS A 15 25.41 32.01 35.19
N ASP A 16 25.10 31.04 34.33
CA ASP A 16 25.84 29.79 34.19
C ASP A 16 26.37 29.66 32.75
N ALA A 17 27.69 29.64 32.60
CA ALA A 17 28.35 29.50 31.31
C ALA A 17 28.46 28.04 30.85
N ASP A 18 28.26 27.06 31.75
CA ASP A 18 28.30 25.63 31.45
C ASP A 18 26.91 25.00 31.62
N VAL A 19 26.17 24.92 30.51
CA VAL A 19 24.82 24.33 30.47
C VAL A 19 24.85 22.93 29.85
N SER A 20 25.95 22.18 30.05
CA SER A 20 26.18 20.87 29.43
C SER A 20 25.50 19.69 30.15
N ASN A 21 25.03 19.89 31.37
CA ASN A 21 24.39 18.87 32.21
C ASN A 21 22.91 18.63 31.88
N ILE A 22 22.59 18.61 30.59
CA ILE A 22 21.26 18.31 30.07
C ILE A 22 20.92 16.85 30.37
N ILE A 23 19.80 16.64 31.05
CA ILE A 23 19.23 15.33 31.34
C ILE A 23 18.19 15.01 30.28
N LYS A 24 18.35 13.86 29.61
CA LYS A 24 17.37 13.30 28.69
C LYS A 24 16.62 12.15 29.35
N ILE A 25 15.29 12.19 29.29
CA ILE A 25 14.44 11.02 29.53
C ILE A 25 13.88 10.59 28.17
N SER A 26 14.26 9.39 27.72
CA SER A 26 13.77 8.86 26.44
C SER A 26 12.40 8.22 26.61
N GLY A 27 11.45 8.60 25.77
CA GLY A 27 10.15 7.94 25.70
C GLY A 27 10.24 6.55 25.06
N GLN A 28 9.26 5.71 25.36
CA GLN A 28 9.03 4.47 24.62
C GLN A 28 8.29 4.76 23.32
N PHE A 29 8.41 3.85 22.35
CA PHE A 29 7.60 3.92 21.14
C PHE A 29 6.12 3.71 21.50
N THR A 30 5.26 4.57 20.97
CA THR A 30 3.82 4.41 21.03
C THR A 30 3.30 4.29 19.61
N ALA A 31 2.80 3.11 19.26
CA ALA A 31 2.26 2.85 17.93
C ALA A 31 0.98 3.65 17.68
N SER A 32 0.75 4.02 16.42
CA SER A 32 -0.52 4.57 15.97
C SER A 32 -1.60 3.49 15.97
N GLU A 33 -2.83 3.88 16.30
CA GLU A 33 -3.96 2.96 16.26
C GLU A 33 -4.15 2.41 14.84
N GLY A 34 -4.21 1.08 14.72
CA GLY A 34 -4.36 0.40 13.44
C GLY A 34 -3.11 0.36 12.56
N CYS A 35 -1.98 0.97 12.95
CA CYS A 35 -0.75 1.02 12.15
C CYS A 35 0.45 0.80 13.07
N SER A 36 0.81 -0.46 13.29
CA SER A 36 1.79 -0.86 14.31
C SER A 36 3.23 -0.41 14.02
N ASN A 37 3.51 -0.09 12.76
CA ASN A 37 4.79 0.36 12.22
C ASN A 37 4.92 1.90 12.14
N ALA A 38 3.85 2.66 12.39
CA ALA A 38 3.89 4.11 12.59
C ALA A 38 3.59 4.47 14.04
N GLY A 39 3.97 5.68 14.46
CA GLY A 39 3.77 6.09 15.85
C GLY A 39 4.69 7.21 16.29
N THR A 40 4.89 7.34 17.61
CA THR A 40 5.72 8.42 18.17
C THR A 40 6.65 7.96 19.28
N TYR A 41 7.78 8.66 19.41
CA TYR A 41 8.58 8.73 20.63
C TYR A 41 8.45 10.13 21.23
N THR A 42 8.33 10.20 22.56
CA THR A 42 8.25 11.48 23.29
C THR A 42 9.40 11.56 24.29
N ASN A 43 10.41 12.36 23.98
CA ASN A 43 11.55 12.60 24.87
C ASN A 43 11.32 13.87 25.66
N THR A 44 11.74 13.88 26.92
CA THR A 44 11.77 15.08 27.74
C THR A 44 13.20 15.44 28.13
N TRP A 45 13.43 16.74 28.26
CA TRP A 45 14.74 17.32 28.53
C TRP A 45 14.62 18.34 29.64
N THR A 46 15.51 18.26 30.61
CA THR A 46 15.70 19.28 31.64
C THR A 46 17.18 19.58 31.78
N VAL A 47 17.50 20.76 32.27
CA VAL A 47 18.87 21.13 32.63
C VAL A 47 18.87 21.76 34.01
N LYS A 48 19.98 21.63 34.74
CA LYS A 48 20.13 22.15 36.09
C LYS A 48 21.30 23.11 36.11
N ASP A 49 21.17 24.32 36.61
CA ASP A 49 22.33 25.22 36.73
C ASP A 49 23.22 24.84 37.93
N ASP A 50 24.41 25.45 38.01
CA ASP A 50 25.35 25.27 39.13
C ASP A 50 24.78 25.71 40.49
N CYS A 51 23.79 26.61 40.50
CA CYS A 51 23.08 27.04 41.72
C CYS A 51 22.01 26.03 42.16
N GLY A 52 21.68 25.08 41.30
CA GLY A 52 20.74 24.01 41.50
C GLY A 52 19.31 24.26 41.02
N ASN A 53 19.04 25.34 40.29
CA ASN A 53 17.75 25.58 39.65
C ASN A 53 17.56 24.64 38.47
N ILE A 54 16.33 24.18 38.24
CA ILE A 54 16.00 23.26 37.15
C ILE A 54 15.14 24.01 36.13
N SER A 55 15.45 23.85 34.85
CA SER A 55 14.67 24.43 33.76
C SER A 55 13.24 23.85 33.70
N ASP A 56 12.36 24.56 33.00
CA ASP A 56 11.15 23.94 32.49
C ASP A 56 11.48 22.72 31.61
N THR A 57 10.53 21.80 31.52
CA THR A 57 10.69 20.60 30.69
C THR A 57 10.51 20.95 29.22
N PHE A 58 11.52 20.67 28.40
CA PHE A 58 11.41 20.70 26.96
C PHE A 58 11.01 19.32 26.43
N THR A 59 9.99 19.28 25.58
CA THR A 59 9.46 18.03 25.00
C THR A 59 9.79 17.96 23.51
N GLN A 60 10.38 16.84 23.10
CA GLN A 60 10.61 16.50 21.70
C GLN A 60 9.71 15.33 21.33
N ILE A 61 8.87 15.51 20.31
CA ILE A 61 8.05 14.46 19.72
C ILE A 61 8.69 14.05 18.39
N ILE A 62 8.97 12.76 18.24
CA ILE A 62 9.49 12.17 17.00
C ILE A 62 8.40 11.29 16.43
N THR A 63 7.95 11.60 15.22
CA THR A 63 6.90 10.84 14.52
C THR A 63 7.52 9.90 13.50
N ILE A 64 7.08 8.65 13.53
CA ILE A 64 7.34 7.62 12.53
C ILE A 64 6.07 7.48 11.71
N GLN A 65 6.19 7.50 10.40
CA GLN A 65 5.07 7.38 9.47
C GLN A 65 5.38 6.28 8.48
N ASP A 66 4.33 5.55 8.12
CA ASP A 66 4.30 4.75 6.93
C ASP A 66 3.58 5.52 5.83
N THR A 67 4.21 5.57 4.66
CA THR A 67 3.72 6.29 3.48
C THR A 67 3.84 5.43 2.22
N THR A 68 4.25 4.18 2.36
CA THR A 68 4.50 3.28 1.24
C THR A 68 3.29 2.39 1.06
N ALA A 69 2.73 2.36 -0.14
CA ALA A 69 1.62 1.46 -0.44
C ALA A 69 2.11 0.04 -0.73
N PRO A 70 1.24 -0.98 -0.53
CA PRO A 70 1.54 -2.34 -0.97
C PRO A 70 1.80 -2.41 -2.49
N THR A 71 2.62 -3.38 -2.88
CA THR A 71 2.99 -3.62 -4.28
C THR A 71 2.49 -4.97 -4.77
N TRP A 72 2.06 -5.03 -6.03
CA TRP A 72 1.62 -6.28 -6.64
C TRP A 72 2.81 -7.17 -6.97
N THR A 73 2.78 -8.41 -6.47
CA THR A 73 3.78 -9.44 -6.81
C THR A 73 3.37 -10.25 -8.03
N THR A 74 2.05 -10.33 -8.30
CA THR A 74 1.55 -10.86 -9.56
C THR A 74 1.94 -9.93 -10.71
N GLN A 75 2.55 -10.48 -11.76
CA GLN A 75 2.97 -9.72 -12.93
C GLN A 75 1.75 -9.11 -13.65
N ALA A 76 1.83 -7.83 -14.01
CA ALA A 76 0.79 -7.15 -14.78
C ALA A 76 0.46 -7.92 -16.08
N GLY A 77 -0.84 -8.10 -16.34
CA GLY A 77 -1.33 -8.81 -17.53
C GLY A 77 -1.20 -10.34 -17.52
N SER A 78 -0.51 -10.93 -16.53
CA SER A 78 -0.34 -12.40 -16.44
C SER A 78 -1.66 -13.13 -16.18
N LEU A 79 -2.65 -12.45 -15.61
CA LEU A 79 -3.99 -13.01 -15.38
C LEU A 79 -4.94 -12.84 -16.57
N ASN A 80 -4.54 -12.13 -17.63
CA ASN A 80 -5.40 -11.93 -18.81
C ASN A 80 -5.72 -13.27 -19.48
N GLN A 81 -6.95 -13.43 -19.96
CA GLN A 81 -7.41 -14.67 -20.60
C GLN A 81 -8.08 -14.36 -21.93
N THR A 82 -8.01 -15.30 -22.87
CA THR A 82 -8.83 -15.28 -24.09
C THR A 82 -9.71 -16.52 -24.08
N ILE A 83 -11.02 -16.33 -24.17
CA ILE A 83 -12.02 -17.39 -24.07
C ILE A 83 -13.03 -17.31 -25.21
N GLU A 84 -13.71 -18.44 -25.42
CA GLU A 84 -14.93 -18.51 -26.22
C GLU A 84 -16.09 -17.87 -25.48
N CYS A 85 -16.85 -16.98 -26.13
CA CYS A 85 -17.96 -16.27 -25.46
C CYS A 85 -19.09 -17.19 -25.01
N SER A 86 -19.30 -18.31 -25.69
CA SER A 86 -20.27 -19.32 -25.29
C SER A 86 -19.77 -20.24 -24.17
N ASN A 87 -18.49 -20.16 -23.78
CA ASN A 87 -17.90 -21.03 -22.76
C ASN A 87 -17.98 -20.36 -21.37
N GLN A 88 -19.11 -20.59 -20.69
CA GLN A 88 -19.38 -20.04 -19.36
C GLN A 88 -18.43 -20.59 -18.28
N GLU A 89 -17.97 -21.84 -18.41
CA GLU A 89 -17.00 -22.43 -17.48
C GLU A 89 -15.65 -21.71 -17.57
N ALA A 90 -15.15 -21.48 -18.79
CA ALA A 90 -13.91 -20.73 -19.00
C ALA A 90 -14.01 -19.29 -18.47
N LEU A 91 -15.16 -18.62 -18.65
CA LEU A 91 -15.39 -17.30 -18.07
C LEU A 91 -15.35 -17.34 -16.53
N THR A 92 -15.96 -18.37 -15.93
CA THR A 92 -15.97 -18.56 -14.47
C THR A 92 -14.57 -18.79 -13.93
N SER A 93 -13.78 -19.65 -14.59
CA SER A 93 -12.38 -19.89 -14.25
C SER A 93 -11.51 -18.63 -14.40
N ALA A 94 -11.68 -17.87 -15.49
CA ALA A 94 -10.94 -16.62 -15.70
C ALA A 94 -11.30 -15.57 -14.63
N GLN A 95 -12.58 -15.48 -14.25
CA GLN A 95 -13.06 -14.61 -13.18
C GLN A 95 -12.57 -15.03 -11.79
N ALA A 96 -12.23 -16.30 -11.58
CA ALA A 96 -11.72 -16.80 -10.31
C ALA A 96 -10.21 -16.54 -10.10
N LEU A 97 -9.47 -16.13 -11.14
CA LEU A 97 -8.07 -15.72 -10.99
C LEU A 97 -7.95 -14.51 -10.07
N PHE A 98 -6.90 -14.50 -9.24
CA PHE A 98 -6.72 -13.52 -8.18
C PHE A 98 -5.24 -13.13 -8.04
N PRO A 99 -4.90 -11.83 -8.01
CA PRO A 99 -3.53 -11.38 -7.83
C PRO A 99 -3.08 -11.48 -6.37
N THR A 100 -1.78 -11.42 -6.17
CA THR A 100 -1.10 -11.34 -4.88
C THR A 100 -0.33 -10.03 -4.76
N ALA A 101 -0.24 -9.51 -3.54
CA ALA A 101 0.53 -8.32 -3.20
C ALA A 101 1.51 -8.61 -2.05
N SER A 102 2.43 -7.69 -1.81
CA SER A 102 3.31 -7.67 -0.64
C SER A 102 3.53 -6.24 -0.20
N ASP A 103 3.72 -6.05 1.10
CA ASP A 103 4.19 -4.80 1.66
C ASP A 103 5.41 -5.05 2.56
N LEU A 104 6.24 -4.02 2.74
CA LEU A 104 7.48 -4.10 3.52
C LEU A 104 7.25 -3.97 5.02
N CYS A 105 6.20 -3.26 5.41
CA CYS A 105 5.91 -2.91 6.78
C CYS A 105 4.54 -3.40 7.27
N ASP A 106 3.71 -3.88 6.36
CA ASP A 106 2.53 -4.70 6.62
C ASP A 106 2.74 -6.14 6.15
N ALA A 107 2.65 -7.08 7.09
CA ALA A 107 2.79 -8.51 6.80
C ALA A 107 1.48 -9.15 6.28
N ASP A 108 0.33 -8.51 6.50
CA ASP A 108 -0.99 -9.00 6.10
C ASP A 108 -1.64 -8.09 5.06
N VAL A 109 -1.36 -8.36 3.79
CA VAL A 109 -2.01 -7.70 2.65
C VAL A 109 -3.11 -8.57 2.02
N SER A 110 -3.83 -9.34 2.85
CA SER A 110 -4.89 -10.24 2.38
C SER A 110 -6.21 -9.53 2.06
N ASN A 111 -6.37 -8.28 2.50
CA ASN A 111 -7.57 -7.44 2.32
C ASN A 111 -7.71 -6.85 0.90
N ILE A 112 -7.37 -7.64 -0.11
CA ILE A 112 -7.49 -7.27 -1.53
C ILE A 112 -8.98 -7.14 -1.90
N ILE A 113 -9.35 -5.98 -2.44
CA ILE A 113 -10.70 -5.68 -2.92
C ILE A 113 -10.75 -5.89 -4.43
N LYS A 114 -11.66 -6.75 -4.90
CA LYS A 114 -11.94 -6.96 -6.33
C LYS A 114 -13.19 -6.18 -6.76
N ILE A 115 -13.11 -5.49 -7.89
CA ILE A 115 -14.26 -4.95 -8.62
C ILE A 115 -14.35 -5.69 -9.96
N SER A 116 -15.40 -6.48 -10.13
CA SER A 116 -15.66 -7.20 -11.38
C SER A 116 -16.28 -6.28 -12.44
N GLY A 117 -15.69 -6.25 -13.63
CA GLY A 117 -16.22 -5.48 -14.75
C GLY A 117 -17.41 -6.16 -15.42
N GLN A 118 -18.31 -5.36 -15.97
CA GLN A 118 -19.37 -5.83 -16.87
C GLN A 118 -18.80 -6.13 -18.26
N PHE A 119 -19.54 -6.93 -19.04
CA PHE A 119 -19.19 -7.18 -20.42
C PHE A 119 -19.26 -5.89 -21.24
N THR A 120 -18.21 -5.61 -22.00
CA THR A 120 -18.16 -4.51 -22.97
C THR A 120 -17.96 -5.12 -24.35
N ALA A 121 -18.97 -5.01 -25.21
CA ALA A 121 -18.90 -5.50 -26.58
C ALA A 121 -17.87 -4.71 -27.39
N SER A 122 -17.19 -5.39 -28.32
CA SER A 122 -16.35 -4.74 -29.32
C SER A 122 -17.20 -3.97 -30.32
N GLU A 123 -16.67 -2.85 -30.81
CA GLU A 123 -17.34 -2.05 -31.84
C GLU A 123 -17.60 -2.91 -33.10
N GLY A 124 -18.85 -2.93 -33.56
CA GLY A 124 -19.27 -3.70 -34.73
C GLY A 124 -19.40 -5.23 -34.52
N CYS A 125 -19.17 -5.75 -33.29
CA CYS A 125 -19.23 -7.18 -33.02
C CYS A 125 -19.83 -7.46 -31.63
N ALA A 126 -21.16 -7.64 -31.55
CA ALA A 126 -21.86 -7.87 -30.28
C ALA A 126 -21.49 -9.20 -29.60
N ASN A 127 -20.92 -10.15 -30.35
CA ASN A 127 -20.50 -11.48 -29.88
C ASN A 127 -18.99 -11.57 -29.61
N ALA A 128 -18.30 -10.43 -29.53
CA ALA A 128 -16.93 -10.33 -29.04
C ALA A 128 -16.82 -9.12 -28.12
N GLY A 129 -15.87 -9.15 -27.19
CA GLY A 129 -15.72 -8.07 -26.22
C GLY A 129 -14.79 -8.42 -25.09
N THR A 130 -14.89 -7.65 -24.00
CA THR A 130 -14.02 -7.81 -22.84
C THR A 130 -14.78 -7.70 -21.52
N TYR A 131 -14.31 -8.42 -20.52
CA TYR A 131 -14.55 -8.10 -19.10
C TYR A 131 -13.25 -7.50 -18.52
N THR A 132 -13.35 -6.42 -17.76
CA THR A 132 -12.20 -5.78 -17.12
C THR A 132 -12.37 -5.80 -15.61
N ASN A 133 -11.61 -6.65 -14.93
CA ASN A 133 -11.60 -6.71 -13.47
C ASN A 133 -10.47 -5.83 -12.94
N THR A 134 -10.72 -5.18 -11.81
CA THR A 134 -9.73 -4.36 -11.12
C THR A 134 -9.60 -4.77 -9.67
N TRP A 135 -8.40 -4.60 -9.11
CA TRP A 135 -8.12 -4.83 -7.71
C TRP A 135 -7.32 -3.69 -7.10
N THR A 136 -7.60 -3.43 -5.83
CA THR A 136 -6.82 -2.55 -4.95
C THR A 136 -6.58 -3.28 -3.64
N VAL A 137 -5.44 -3.01 -3.00
CA VAL A 137 -5.14 -3.49 -1.65
C VAL A 137 -4.70 -2.30 -0.80
N LYS A 138 -4.97 -2.37 0.49
CA LYS A 138 -4.70 -1.27 1.43
C LYS A 138 -3.93 -1.84 2.61
N ASP A 139 -2.84 -1.21 3.01
CA ASP A 139 -2.16 -1.61 4.24
C ASP A 139 -2.93 -1.16 5.50
N ASP A 140 -2.48 -1.67 6.64
CA ASP A 140 -2.93 -1.27 7.98
C ASP A 140 -2.83 0.26 8.23
N CYS A 141 -1.86 0.92 7.60
CA CYS A 141 -1.55 2.33 7.78
C CYS A 141 -2.37 3.31 6.95
N GLY A 142 -3.15 2.82 6.00
CA GLY A 142 -3.98 3.68 5.17
C GLY A 142 -3.60 3.72 3.69
N ASN A 143 -2.40 3.27 3.32
CA ASN A 143 -1.87 3.45 1.98
C ASN A 143 -2.49 2.43 1.03
N ILE A 144 -2.89 2.89 -0.16
CA ILE A 144 -3.60 2.09 -1.15
C ILE A 144 -2.68 1.85 -2.35
N SER A 145 -2.63 0.61 -2.81
CA SER A 145 -1.85 0.22 -3.99
C SER A 145 -2.32 0.92 -5.26
N ASP A 146 -1.47 0.91 -6.29
CA ASP A 146 -1.94 1.08 -7.67
C ASP A 146 -3.00 0.02 -8.02
N THR A 147 -3.81 0.30 -9.04
CA THR A 147 -4.83 -0.65 -9.51
C THR A 147 -4.21 -1.78 -10.33
N PHE A 148 -4.42 -3.04 -9.90
CA PHE A 148 -4.13 -4.20 -10.74
C PHE A 148 -5.31 -4.45 -11.69
N THR A 149 -5.03 -4.78 -12.94
CA THR A 149 -6.06 -4.99 -13.96
C THR A 149 -5.91 -6.35 -14.63
N GLN A 150 -7.04 -7.01 -14.86
CA GLN A 150 -7.18 -8.21 -15.67
C GLN A 150 -8.19 -7.93 -16.77
N ILE A 151 -7.84 -8.25 -18.00
CA ILE A 151 -8.73 -8.21 -19.15
C ILE A 151 -9.00 -9.64 -19.61
N ILE A 152 -10.27 -10.01 -19.66
CA ILE A 152 -10.75 -11.27 -20.22
C ILE A 152 -11.32 -10.96 -21.59
N TYR A 153 -10.62 -11.38 -22.64
CA TYR A 153 -11.04 -11.26 -24.02
C TYR A 153 -11.99 -12.40 -24.37
N CYS A 154 -13.10 -12.04 -24.98
CA CYS A 154 -14.17 -12.92 -25.37
C CYS A 154 -14.33 -12.83 -26.88
N SER A 155 -14.19 -13.94 -27.59
CA SER A 155 -14.43 -14.00 -29.03
C SER A 155 -14.96 -15.37 -29.42
N ASN A 156 -15.95 -15.44 -30.31
CA ASN A 156 -16.37 -16.72 -30.91
C ASN A 156 -15.25 -17.24 -31.84
N LEU A 157 -14.40 -18.16 -31.37
CA LEU A 157 -13.40 -18.84 -32.22
C LEU A 157 -14.07 -19.90 -33.12
N GLY A 158 -15.34 -20.25 -32.85
CA GLY A 158 -16.17 -21.11 -33.67
C GLY A 158 -16.94 -20.41 -34.79
N ASN A 159 -16.26 -19.98 -35.87
CA ASN A 159 -16.81 -20.00 -37.25
C ASN A 159 -15.86 -19.52 -38.38
N ALA A 160 -14.56 -19.37 -38.14
CA ALA A 160 -13.62 -19.06 -39.23
C ALA A 160 -13.43 -20.21 -40.25
N GLY A 161 -14.08 -21.38 -40.06
CA GLY A 161 -13.92 -22.58 -40.90
C GLY A 161 -15.16 -23.09 -41.65
N ARG A 162 -16.26 -22.31 -41.75
CA ARG A 162 -17.48 -22.73 -42.49
C ARG A 162 -17.96 -21.73 -43.54
N PHE A 163 -17.05 -21.03 -44.19
CA PHE A 163 -17.35 -20.35 -45.45
C PHE A 163 -16.46 -20.92 -46.56
N PHE A 164 -17.11 -21.28 -47.68
CA PHE A 164 -16.59 -21.85 -48.92
C PHE A 164 -16.26 -23.36 -48.92
N LYS A 165 -17.28 -24.20 -49.17
CA LYS A 165 -17.08 -25.28 -50.15
C LYS A 165 -17.52 -24.72 -51.52
N PRO A 166 -16.73 -24.86 -52.59
CA PRO A 166 -17.18 -24.52 -53.92
C PRO A 166 -18.16 -25.59 -54.38
N ASP A 167 -19.28 -25.15 -54.96
CA ASP A 167 -20.17 -26.01 -55.71
C ASP A 167 -19.40 -26.62 -56.90
N TYR A 168 -19.34 -27.95 -56.94
CA TYR A 168 -19.07 -28.74 -58.13
C TYR A 168 -20.13 -29.83 -58.25
#